data_AF-A0A4R8FVE3-F1
#
_entry.id   AF-A0A4R8FVE3-F1
#
_cell.length_a   1.000
_cell.length_b   1.000
_cell.length_c   1.000
_cell.angle_alpha   90.00
_cell.angle_beta   90.00
_cell.angle_gamma   90.00
#
_symmetry.space_group_name_H-M   'P 1'
#
loop_
_entity.id
_entity.type
_entity.pdbx_description
1 polymer ?
#
loop_
_entity_poly.entity_id
_entity_poly.type
_entity_poly.pdbx_seq_one_letter_code
_entity_poly.pdbx_strand_id
1 'polypeptide(L)'
;MKLSRHAKQRWEERCQGLNPHDEWQRAQRVGKPRLKRIKESCPHNAHKVRRDSRDFYYRVSRHSNVVWVVATGPECEVVTVWRWE
;
A
#
# COMPACT_ATOMS: atom_id res chain seq x y z
N MET A 1 -3.71 -9.84 7.83
CA MET A 1 -3.14 -9.17 6.64
C MET A 1 -2.18 -10.15 5.98
N LYS A 2 -2.34 -10.43 4.68
CA LYS A 2 -1.42 -11.27 3.91
C LYS A 2 -0.51 -10.37 3.09
N LEU A 3 0.81 -10.48 3.28
CA LEU A 3 1.81 -9.78 2.46
C LEU A 3 2.30 -10.72 1.37
N SER A 4 2.22 -10.30 0.12
CA SER A 4 2.88 -10.98 -0.99
C SER A 4 4.39 -11.02 -0.76
N ARG A 5 5.09 -11.95 -1.42
CA ARG A 5 6.56 -12.00 -1.38
C ARG A 5 7.19 -10.65 -1.76
N HIS A 6 6.62 -9.98 -2.77
CA HIS A 6 7.08 -8.66 -3.19
C HIS A 6 6.85 -7.59 -2.12
N ALA A 7 5.67 -7.59 -1.48
CA ALA A 7 5.36 -6.64 -0.43
C ALA A 7 6.26 -6.82 0.80
N LYS A 8 6.61 -8.07 1.16
CA LYS A 8 7.58 -8.35 2.24
C LYS A 8 8.95 -7.73 1.94
N GLN A 9 9.49 -7.95 0.73
CA GLN A 9 10.76 -7.35 0.31
C GLN A 9 10.70 -5.81 0.36
N ARG A 10 9.63 -5.20 -0.18
CA ARG A 10 9.48 -3.74 -0.12
C ARG A 10 9.33 -3.19 1.30
N TRP A 11 8.73 -3.97 2.20
CA TRP A 11 8.64 -3.60 3.61
C TRP A 11 10.03 -3.53 4.24
N GLU A 12 10.84 -4.57 4.06
CA GLU A 12 12.21 -4.67 4.57
C GLU A 12 13.12 -3.57 4.00
N GLU A 13 12.90 -3.15 2.75
CA GLU A 13 13.67 -2.07 2.13
C GLU A 13 13.26 -0.66 2.59
N ARG A 14 11.96 -0.42 2.84
CA ARG A 14 11.41 0.95 2.90
C ARG A 14 10.71 1.31 4.20
N CYS A 15 10.39 0.32 5.04
CA CYS A 15 9.61 0.48 6.26
C CYS A 15 10.36 -0.07 7.48
N GLN A 16 11.70 -0.01 7.46
CA GLN A 16 12.55 -0.46 8.55
C GLN A 16 12.22 0.28 9.86
N GLY A 17 12.25 -0.45 10.98
CA GLY A 17 11.93 0.09 12.31
C GLY A 17 10.44 0.24 12.61
N LEU A 18 9.55 -0.12 11.66
CA LEU A 18 8.10 -0.13 11.88
C LEU A 18 7.57 -1.56 12.02
N ASN A 19 6.54 -1.74 12.85
CA ASN A 19 5.82 -3.00 12.95
C ASN A 19 4.72 -3.07 11.86
N PRO A 20 4.76 -4.04 10.93
CA PRO A 20 3.79 -4.13 9.84
C PRO A 20 2.36 -4.36 10.31
N HIS A 21 2.18 -5.07 11.43
CA HIS A 21 0.86 -5.30 11.99
C HIS A 21 0.26 -4.01 12.54
N ASP A 22 1.02 -3.28 13.36
CA ASP A 22 0.56 -2.03 13.98
C ASP A 22 0.26 -0.97 12.93
N GLU A 23 1.13 -0.84 11.93
CA GLU A 23 0.94 0.10 10.84
C GLU A 23 -0.26 -0.24 9.97
N TRP A 24 -0.54 -1.53 9.75
CA TRP A 24 -1.73 -1.97 9.05
C TRP A 24 -3.02 -1.66 9.82
N GLN A 25 -3.03 -1.89 11.13
CA GLN A 25 -4.18 -1.58 11.99
C GLN A 25 -4.50 -0.08 11.96
N ARG A 26 -3.47 0.76 11.98
CA ARG A 26 -3.60 2.23 11.94
C ARG A 26 -3.89 2.78 10.55
N ALA A 27 -3.69 1.99 9.49
CA ALA A 27 -3.89 2.46 8.13
C ALA A 27 -5.38 2.60 7.78
N GLN A 28 -5.77 3.67 7.10
CA GLN A 28 -7.16 3.90 6.67
C GLN A 28 -7.30 3.89 5.15
N ARG A 29 -8.45 3.44 4.65
CA ARG A 29 -8.75 3.48 3.22
C ARG A 29 -8.72 4.92 2.72
N VAL A 30 -8.08 5.12 1.57
CA VAL A 30 -7.85 6.47 1.06
C VAL A 30 -9.03 6.96 0.23
N GLY A 31 -9.51 8.18 0.51
CA GLY A 31 -10.53 8.87 -0.29
C GLY A 31 -10.00 9.44 -1.61
N LYS A 32 -10.92 9.80 -2.52
CA LYS A 32 -10.60 10.25 -3.90
C LYS A 32 -9.52 11.35 -4.00
N PRO A 33 -9.52 12.43 -3.20
CA PRO A 33 -8.55 13.51 -3.35
C PRO A 33 -7.11 13.08 -3.04
N ARG A 34 -6.95 12.31 -1.97
CA ARG A 34 -5.64 11.81 -1.51
C ARG A 34 -5.13 10.66 -2.37
N LEU A 35 -6.04 9.90 -2.97
CA LEU A 35 -5.72 8.79 -3.87
C LEU A 35 -4.93 9.24 -5.11
N LYS A 36 -5.26 10.40 -5.69
CA LYS A 36 -4.53 10.92 -6.86
C LYS A 36 -3.05 11.15 -6.56
N ARG A 37 -2.77 11.86 -5.46
CA ARG A 37 -1.40 12.14 -5.00
C ARG A 37 -0.62 10.87 -4.68
N ILE A 38 -1.26 9.89 -4.04
CA ILE A 38 -0.63 8.59 -3.76
C ILE A 38 -0.23 7.86 -5.05
N LYS A 39 -1.13 7.84 -6.05
CA LYS A 39 -0.87 7.19 -7.34
C LYS A 39 0.34 7.81 -8.05
N GLU A 40 0.47 9.13 -7.98
CA GLU A 40 1.62 9.87 -8.52
C GLU A 40 2.91 9.57 -7.73
N SER A 41 2.83 9.41 -6.41
CA SER A 41 3.98 9.09 -5.56
C SER A 41 4.45 7.63 -5.64
N CYS A 42 3.72 6.75 -6.34
CA CYS A 42 4.00 5.31 -6.31
C CYS A 42 5.28 4.99 -7.10
N PRO A 43 6.37 4.55 -6.44
CA PRO A 43 7.60 4.20 -7.13
C PRO A 43 7.39 2.92 -7.93
N HIS A 44 7.56 3.00 -9.25
CA HIS A 44 7.67 1.88 -10.20
C HIS A 44 6.39 1.09 -10.58
N ASN A 45 5.21 1.40 -10.04
CA ASN A 45 3.99 0.60 -10.29
C ASN A 45 2.76 1.38 -10.79
N ALA A 46 2.91 2.65 -11.19
CA ALA A 46 1.79 3.47 -11.68
C ALA A 46 0.99 2.81 -12.83
N HIS A 47 1.65 2.03 -13.69
CA HIS A 47 1.02 1.34 -14.82
C HIS A 47 0.30 0.03 -14.41
N LYS A 48 0.79 -0.70 -13.40
CA LYS A 48 0.15 -1.95 -12.91
C LYS A 48 -1.10 -1.68 -12.09
N VAL A 49 -1.10 -0.64 -11.27
CA VAL A 49 -2.30 -0.28 -10.48
C VAL A 49 -3.35 0.48 -11.30
N ARG A 50 -2.99 0.93 -12.51
CA ARG A 50 -3.93 1.58 -13.46
C ARG A 50 -4.77 0.59 -14.27
N ARG A 51 -4.30 -0.64 -14.50
CA ARG A 51 -4.95 -1.55 -15.46
C ARG A 51 -6.26 -2.16 -14.93
N ASP A 52 -6.37 -2.43 -13.63
CA ASP A 52 -7.60 -2.99 -13.02
C ASP A 52 -7.93 -2.30 -11.69
N SER A 53 -8.27 -1.01 -11.74
CA SER A 53 -8.66 -0.27 -10.53
C SER A 53 -9.89 -0.82 -9.76
N ARG A 54 -10.60 -1.81 -10.33
CA ARG A 54 -11.67 -2.54 -9.62
C ARG A 54 -11.12 -3.52 -8.59
N ASP A 55 -9.91 -4.02 -8.79
CA ASP A 55 -9.33 -5.08 -7.98
C ASP A 55 -8.31 -4.59 -6.94
N PHE A 56 -8.15 -3.27 -6.77
CA PHE A 56 -7.21 -2.73 -5.79
C PHE A 56 -7.77 -1.57 -4.99
N TYR A 57 -7.39 -1.49 -3.71
CA TYR A 57 -7.55 -0.30 -2.90
C TYR A 57 -6.27 0.04 -2.15
N TYR A 58 -6.24 1.29 -1.68
CA TYR A 58 -5.11 1.84 -0.96
C TYR A 58 -5.49 2.09 0.49
N ARG A 59 -4.60 1.73 1.41
CA ARG A 59 -4.65 2.22 2.79
C ARG A 59 -3.41 3.06 3.08
N VAL A 60 -3.55 4.06 3.94
CA VAL A 60 -2.40 4.86 4.41
C VAL A 60 -2.44 4.99 5.91
N SER A 61 -1.31 4.71 6.56
CA SER A 61 -1.08 5.07 7.96
C SER A 61 -0.84 6.57 8.06
N ARG A 62 -1.63 7.25 8.90
CA ARG A 62 -1.50 8.70 9.10
C ARG A 62 -0.24 9.09 9.88
N HIS A 63 0.35 8.16 10.64
CA HIS A 63 1.50 8.42 11.51
C HIS A 63 2.83 8.19 10.79
N SER A 64 2.99 7.01 10.19
CA SER A 64 4.25 6.59 9.56
C SER A 64 4.31 6.91 8.07
N ASN A 65 3.17 7.39 7.52
CA ASN A 65 3.07 7.73 6.11
C ASN A 65 3.27 6.47 5.22
N VAL A 66 3.02 5.27 5.74
CA VAL A 66 3.08 4.03 4.97
C VAL A 66 1.83 3.87 4.11
N VAL A 67 2.03 3.68 2.82
CA VAL A 67 1.01 3.32 1.83
C VAL A 67 1.00 1.80 1.62
N TRP A 68 -0.20 1.25 1.64
CA TRP A 68 -0.49 -0.16 1.37
C TRP A 68 -1.32 -0.27 0.11
N VAL A 69 -0.91 -1.12 -0.82
CA VAL A 69 -1.73 -1.49 -1.98
C VAL A 69 -2.27 -2.88 -1.77
N VAL A 70 -3.58 -3.00 -1.78
CA VAL A 70 -4.29 -4.22 -1.42
C VAL A 70 -5.10 -4.67 -2.62
N ALA A 71 -4.89 -5.92 -3.05
CA ALA A 71 -5.71 -6.59 -4.05
C ALA A 71 -7.02 -7.07 -3.40
N THR A 72 -8.17 -6.84 -4.03
CA THR A 72 -9.51 -7.27 -3.56
C THR A 72 -9.93 -8.62 -4.12
N GLY A 73 -8.97 -9.45 -4.53
CA GLY A 73 -9.22 -10.84 -4.91
C GLY A 73 -9.68 -11.71 -3.72
N PRO A 74 -9.99 -13.00 -3.96
CA PRO A 74 -10.57 -13.91 -2.96
C PRO A 74 -9.78 -14.01 -1.65
N GLU A 75 -8.47 -13.77 -1.67
CA GLU A 75 -7.62 -13.85 -0.48
C GLU A 75 -7.22 -12.50 0.14
N CYS A 76 -7.65 -11.36 -0.42
CA CYS A 76 -7.25 -10.01 0.00
C CYS A 76 -5.75 -9.88 0.37
N GLU A 77 -4.88 -9.66 -0.63
CA GLU A 77 -3.42 -9.64 -0.44
C GLU A 77 -2.83 -8.23 -0.60
N VAL A 78 -1.89 -7.86 0.27
CA VAL A 78 -1.04 -6.68 0.10
C VAL A 78 0.02 -6.99 -0.94
N VAL A 79 -0.03 -6.30 -2.08
CA VAL A 79 0.85 -6.53 -3.22
C VAL A 79 2.11 -5.68 -3.19
N THR A 80 2.05 -4.48 -2.59
CA THR A 80 3.22 -3.61 -2.41
C THR A 80 2.99 -2.58 -1.30
N VAL A 81 4.10 -2.04 -0.80
CA VAL A 81 4.15 -1.01 0.24
C VAL A 81 5.25 0.02 -0.07
N TRP A 82 5.05 1.25 0.39
CA TRP A 82 6.10 2.28 0.43
C TRP A 82 5.75 3.34 1.47
N ARG A 83 6.72 4.19 1.84
CA ARG A 83 6.46 5.41 2.59
C ARG A 83 6.28 6.56 1.60
N TRP A 84 5.17 7.27 1.70
CA TRP A 84 4.99 8.52 0.96
C TRP A 84 5.64 9.68 1.76
N GLU A 85 6.31 10.60 1.08
CA GLU A 85 6.87 11.82 1.68
C GLU A 85 5.92 13.00 1.47
#